data_AF-A0A5B7ZZT4-F1
#
_entry.id   AF-A0A5B7ZZT4-F1
#
_cell.length_a   1.000
_cell.length_b   1.000
_cell.length_c   1.000
_cell.angle_alpha   90.00
_cell.angle_beta   90.00
_cell.angle_gamma   90.00
#
_symmetry.space_group_name_H-M   'P 1'
#
loop_
_entity.id
_entity.type
_entity.pdbx_description
1 polymer ?
#
loop_
_entity_poly.entity_id
_entity_poly.type
_entity_poly.pdbx_seq_one_letter_code
_entity_poly.pdbx_strand_id
1 'polypeptide(L)'
;MRIFFALATLASALLSTSCSQAQNDKGPDKGDKKKSKKESLENKLIGASIPGLKRVGSLAGSVSESSGLINAEQPGTFYTHGDAGNQPVLYKVDLKGKLLDEIKLSVPNKDWESVAKDNSGNIYVCDTGNNDNTRRDLVIYRLNPANPQQVGSINFAYADQKEFPPSKKDRNFDCEASLWHDGKIYLFTKDRAQQRTSNVYAVSDQPGRHTAQLVASMSIPGEVTDANLSPDGHSLVLLGREEMFLYKGNSLEAMLKSAPNRVALPGAGQTEGVVFYGNSLIISTEQGALYQYTLQPNQ
;
A
#
# COMPACT_ATOMS: atom_id res chain seq x y z
N MET A 1 -60.64 -42.09 30.10
CA MET A 1 -59.90 -42.98 31.01
C MET A 1 -58.44 -42.57 31.03
N ARG A 2 -58.05 -41.71 31.98
CA ARG A 2 -56.72 -41.57 32.59
C ARG A 2 -56.90 -40.64 33.80
N ILE A 3 -56.34 -41.06 34.91
CA ILE A 3 -56.70 -40.76 36.30
C ILE A 3 -55.49 -40.08 36.95
N PHE A 4 -55.75 -38.98 37.68
CA PHE A 4 -54.99 -38.36 38.80
C PHE A 4 -53.57 -37.81 38.49
N PHE A 5 -53.10 -36.69 39.04
CA PHE A 5 -53.14 -36.21 40.43
C PHE A 5 -53.24 -34.67 40.53
N ALA A 6 -53.95 -34.21 41.56
CA ALA A 6 -53.85 -32.86 42.11
C ALA A 6 -52.79 -32.83 43.23
N LEU A 7 -52.02 -31.76 43.34
CA LEU A 7 -51.43 -31.33 44.62
C LEU A 7 -51.43 -29.80 44.71
N ALA A 8 -51.66 -29.32 45.92
CA ALA A 8 -52.13 -27.99 46.26
C ALA A 8 -51.02 -27.05 46.78
N THR A 9 -51.26 -25.75 46.57
CA THR A 9 -50.96 -24.58 47.45
C THR A 9 -49.52 -24.26 47.84
N LEU A 10 -49.08 -23.01 47.58
CA LEU A 10 -49.06 -21.94 48.59
C LEU A 10 -48.80 -20.57 47.93
N ALA A 11 -49.51 -19.53 48.39
CA ALA A 11 -49.28 -18.14 48.05
C ALA A 11 -48.38 -17.47 49.10
N SER A 12 -47.48 -16.61 48.65
CA SER A 12 -46.91 -15.53 49.47
C SER A 12 -46.48 -14.37 48.56
N ALA A 13 -47.16 -13.23 48.73
CA ALA A 13 -46.75 -11.94 48.20
C ALA A 13 -45.48 -11.45 48.92
N LEU A 14 -44.68 -10.60 48.26
CA LEU A 14 -44.05 -9.39 48.83
C LEU A 14 -43.26 -8.61 47.75
N LEU A 15 -43.74 -7.38 47.55
CA LEU A 15 -43.04 -6.10 47.31
C LEU A 15 -42.07 -5.90 46.12
N SER A 16 -42.44 -4.85 45.39
CA SER A 16 -41.73 -4.09 44.37
C SER A 16 -40.35 -3.58 44.79
N THR A 17 -39.38 -3.69 43.87
CA THR A 17 -38.38 -2.64 43.63
C THR A 17 -38.15 -2.51 42.13
N SER A 18 -38.61 -1.39 41.57
CA SER A 18 -38.17 -0.94 40.25
C SER A 18 -36.73 -0.46 40.38
N CYS A 19 -35.79 -1.10 39.68
CA CYS A 19 -34.46 -0.53 39.47
C CYS A 19 -34.36 -0.09 38.02
N SER A 20 -34.53 1.22 37.83
CA SER A 20 -34.14 1.97 36.64
C SER A 20 -32.69 1.63 36.27
N GLN A 21 -32.46 1.12 35.04
CA GLN A 21 -31.10 1.00 34.51
C GLN A 21 -30.64 2.38 34.05
N ALA A 22 -29.73 2.94 34.84
CA ALA A 22 -29.02 4.18 34.58
C ALA A 22 -28.23 4.10 33.27
N GLN A 23 -28.32 5.18 32.50
CA GLN A 23 -27.44 5.48 31.37
C GLN A 23 -26.00 5.55 31.87
N ASN A 24 -25.14 4.64 31.38
CA ASN A 24 -23.70 4.71 31.57
C ASN A 24 -23.13 5.72 30.58
N ASP A 25 -23.04 6.97 31.02
CA ASP A 25 -22.21 7.99 30.39
C ASP A 25 -20.74 7.72 30.79
N LYS A 26 -20.07 6.84 30.03
CA LYS A 26 -18.63 6.60 30.21
C LYS A 26 -17.87 7.82 29.70
N GLY A 27 -17.47 8.68 30.62
CA GLY A 27 -16.44 9.70 30.35
C GLY A 27 -15.16 9.06 29.79
N PRO A 28 -14.38 9.79 28.96
CA PRO A 28 -13.29 9.21 28.17
C PRO A 28 -12.26 8.52 29.07
N ASP A 29 -11.97 7.26 28.74
CA ASP A 29 -11.10 6.36 29.49
C ASP A 29 -9.70 6.98 29.69
N LYS A 30 -9.11 6.80 30.88
CA LYS A 30 -7.77 7.33 31.20
C LYS A 30 -6.71 6.77 30.25
N GLY A 31 -6.92 5.56 29.71
CA GLY A 31 -6.08 4.94 28.69
C GLY A 31 -6.04 5.75 27.38
N ASP A 32 -7.20 6.16 26.88
CA ASP A 32 -7.33 6.92 25.63
C ASP A 32 -6.67 8.30 25.72
N LYS A 33 -6.83 8.98 26.85
CA LYS A 33 -6.18 10.28 27.09
C LYS A 33 -4.65 10.18 27.08
N LYS A 34 -4.07 9.10 27.59
CA LYS A 34 -2.61 8.91 27.63
C LYS A 34 -2.06 8.55 26.23
N LYS A 35 -2.76 7.70 25.49
CA LYS A 35 -2.43 7.34 24.10
C LYS A 35 -2.49 8.57 23.18
N SER A 36 -3.57 9.34 23.26
CA SER A 36 -3.74 10.58 22.50
C SER A 36 -2.63 11.61 22.78
N LYS A 37 -2.23 11.79 24.05
CA LYS A 37 -1.10 12.68 24.40
C LYS A 37 0.23 12.21 23.81
N LYS A 38 0.50 10.90 23.82
CA LYS A 38 1.73 10.33 23.24
C LYS A 38 1.76 10.55 21.72
N GLU A 39 0.68 10.22 21.03
CA GLU A 39 0.54 10.43 19.57
C GLU A 39 0.64 11.92 19.20
N SER A 40 0.12 12.81 20.04
CA SER A 40 0.26 14.26 19.85
C SER A 40 1.72 14.73 19.99
N LEU A 41 2.48 14.19 20.93
CA LEU A 41 3.90 14.54 21.11
C LEU A 41 4.75 13.98 19.97
N GLU A 42 4.52 12.72 19.60
CA GLU A 42 5.17 12.07 18.47
C GLU A 42 4.97 12.87 17.18
N ASN A 43 3.72 13.24 16.86
CA ASN A 43 3.43 14.06 15.69
C ASN A 43 4.03 15.47 15.75
N LYS A 44 4.18 16.05 16.95
CA LYS A 44 4.87 17.33 17.11
C LYS A 44 6.37 17.19 16.78
N LEU A 45 7.00 16.09 17.18
CA LEU A 45 8.41 15.83 16.87
C LEU A 45 8.60 15.51 15.38
N ILE A 46 7.77 14.63 14.81
CA ILE A 46 7.80 14.30 13.38
C ILE A 46 7.62 15.56 12.54
N GLY A 47 6.58 16.36 12.79
CA GLY A 47 6.31 17.55 12.01
C GLY A 47 7.36 18.65 12.16
N ALA A 48 8.10 18.67 13.28
CA ALA A 48 9.24 19.58 13.46
C ALA A 48 10.46 19.13 12.65
N SER A 49 10.68 17.82 12.49
CA SER A 49 11.77 17.25 11.68
C SER A 49 11.44 17.21 10.19
N ILE A 50 10.20 16.91 9.84
CA ILE A 50 9.71 16.71 8.48
C ILE A 50 8.41 17.50 8.33
N PRO A 51 8.47 18.78 7.90
CA PRO A 51 7.29 19.60 7.72
C PRO A 51 6.26 18.94 6.81
N GLY A 52 5.00 18.91 7.27
CA GLY A 52 3.89 18.30 6.53
C GLY A 52 3.67 16.81 6.79
N LEU A 53 4.63 16.10 7.41
CA LEU A 53 4.48 14.69 7.76
C LEU A 53 3.81 14.51 9.13
N LYS A 54 2.87 13.56 9.21
CA LYS A 54 2.17 13.19 10.45
C LYS A 54 1.89 11.69 10.44
N ARG A 55 2.13 11.00 11.56
CA ARG A 55 1.66 9.64 11.78
C ARG A 55 0.14 9.65 12.01
N VAL A 56 -0.59 8.91 11.18
CA VAL A 56 -2.06 8.89 11.18
C VAL A 56 -2.66 7.57 11.63
N GLY A 57 -1.92 6.46 11.54
CA GLY A 57 -2.41 5.12 11.84
C GLY A 57 -1.32 4.06 11.92
N SER A 58 -1.73 2.81 11.99
CA SER A 58 -0.82 1.66 11.95
C SER A 58 -1.50 0.44 11.36
N LEU A 59 -0.81 -0.26 10.45
CA LEU A 59 -1.18 -1.57 9.92
C LEU A 59 -0.71 -2.73 10.81
N ALA A 60 0.08 -2.44 11.84
CA ALA A 60 0.63 -3.45 12.74
C ALA A 60 -0.47 -4.34 13.32
N GLY A 61 -0.36 -5.65 13.11
CA GLY A 61 -1.34 -6.65 13.50
C GLY A 61 -2.50 -6.88 12.52
N SER A 62 -2.59 -6.10 11.45
CA SER A 62 -3.53 -6.30 10.34
C SER A 62 -2.83 -6.79 9.08
N VAL A 63 -1.68 -6.22 8.74
CA VAL A 63 -0.87 -6.57 7.57
C VAL A 63 0.59 -6.68 8.02
N SER A 64 1.20 -7.85 7.81
CA SER A 64 2.63 -8.06 8.04
C SER A 64 3.39 -7.60 6.81
N GLU A 65 4.49 -6.86 7.01
CA GLU A 65 5.41 -6.43 5.93
C GLU A 65 4.65 -5.80 4.76
N SER A 66 3.86 -4.77 5.07
CA SER A 66 3.02 -4.10 4.06
C SER A 66 3.89 -3.54 2.94
N SER A 67 3.56 -3.90 1.71
CA SER A 67 4.21 -3.45 0.47
C SER A 67 3.15 -3.00 -0.54
N GLY A 68 3.37 -1.83 -1.15
CA GLY A 68 2.45 -1.14 -2.04
C GLY A 68 1.18 -0.55 -1.38
N LEU A 69 0.65 0.53 -1.95
CA LEU A 69 -0.59 1.16 -1.48
C LEU A 69 -1.38 1.81 -2.63
N ILE A 70 -2.68 1.49 -2.75
CA ILE A 70 -3.58 2.15 -3.70
C ILE A 70 -4.89 2.57 -3.04
N ASN A 71 -5.56 3.58 -3.62
CA ASN A 71 -6.90 3.96 -3.19
C ASN A 71 -7.87 2.81 -3.46
N ALA A 72 -8.70 2.45 -2.48
CA ALA A 72 -9.86 1.59 -2.71
C ALA A 72 -11.05 2.42 -3.21
N GLU A 73 -12.24 1.82 -3.31
CA GLU A 73 -13.43 2.44 -3.90
C GLU A 73 -13.98 3.57 -3.02
N GLN A 74 -13.88 3.43 -1.70
CA GLN A 74 -14.38 4.42 -0.75
C GLN A 74 -13.28 5.40 -0.36
N PRO A 75 -13.53 6.73 -0.41
CA PRO A 75 -12.55 7.73 0.04
C PRO A 75 -12.06 7.45 1.46
N GLY A 76 -10.73 7.50 1.66
CA GLY A 76 -10.10 7.21 2.95
C GLY A 76 -9.93 5.72 3.25
N THR A 77 -10.17 4.86 2.26
CA THR A 77 -9.83 3.43 2.31
C THR A 77 -8.82 3.07 1.23
N PHE A 78 -7.98 2.09 1.52
CA PHE A 78 -6.83 1.71 0.69
C PHE A 78 -6.74 0.19 0.56
N TYR A 79 -6.17 -0.29 -0.55
CA TYR A 79 -5.67 -1.65 -0.66
C TYR A 79 -4.15 -1.68 -0.52
N THR A 80 -3.65 -2.70 0.16
CA THR A 80 -2.23 -3.05 0.27
C THR A 80 -2.09 -4.58 0.27
N HIS A 81 -0.88 -5.10 0.19
CA HIS A 81 -0.57 -6.52 0.40
C HIS A 81 0.61 -6.66 1.36
N GLY A 82 0.85 -7.89 1.83
CA GLY A 82 2.12 -8.25 2.46
C GLY A 82 3.17 -8.60 1.41
N ASP A 83 4.43 -8.44 1.76
CA ASP A 83 5.61 -8.81 0.97
C ASP A 83 5.77 -10.34 0.85
N ALA A 84 6.86 -10.80 0.24
CA ALA A 84 7.23 -12.19 -0.01
C ALA A 84 6.94 -13.13 1.17
N GLY A 85 6.37 -14.30 0.87
CA GLY A 85 6.08 -15.33 1.88
C GLY A 85 4.83 -15.08 2.72
N ASN A 86 4.17 -13.92 2.58
CA ASN A 86 2.85 -13.69 3.17
C ASN A 86 1.73 -14.36 2.36
N GLN A 87 0.51 -14.36 2.92
CA GLN A 87 -0.65 -14.91 2.22
C GLN A 87 -0.99 -14.06 0.97
N PRO A 88 -1.48 -14.68 -0.13
CA PRO A 88 -1.88 -13.95 -1.33
C PRO A 88 -3.23 -13.24 -1.13
N VAL A 89 -3.20 -12.15 -0.36
CA VAL A 89 -4.37 -11.40 0.07
C VAL A 89 -4.14 -9.91 -0.20
N LEU A 90 -5.14 -9.27 -0.79
CA LEU A 90 -5.26 -7.81 -0.77
C LEU A 90 -6.06 -7.40 0.46
N TYR A 91 -5.47 -6.57 1.30
CA TYR A 91 -6.07 -6.08 2.53
C TYR A 91 -6.67 -4.70 2.29
N LYS A 92 -7.97 -4.54 2.57
CA LYS A 92 -8.62 -3.23 2.57
C LYS A 92 -8.54 -2.61 3.96
N VAL A 93 -7.99 -1.40 4.06
CA VAL A 93 -7.78 -0.72 5.34
C VAL A 93 -8.28 0.73 5.29
N ASP A 94 -8.59 1.32 6.45
CA ASP A 94 -8.85 2.75 6.56
C ASP A 94 -7.57 3.57 6.85
N LEU A 95 -7.69 4.91 6.90
CA LEU A 95 -6.61 5.85 7.27
C LEU A 95 -5.97 5.61 8.65
N LYS A 96 -6.61 4.85 9.54
CA LYS A 96 -6.07 4.45 10.85
C LYS A 96 -5.36 3.11 10.79
N GLY A 97 -5.41 2.42 9.66
CA GLY A 97 -4.87 1.08 9.44
C GLY A 97 -5.78 -0.02 9.96
N LYS A 98 -7.06 0.29 10.25
CA LYS A 98 -8.04 -0.72 10.63
C LYS A 98 -8.37 -1.58 9.42
N LEU A 99 -8.24 -2.89 9.55
CA LEU A 99 -8.71 -3.85 8.55
C LEU A 99 -10.24 -3.75 8.37
N LEU A 100 -10.65 -3.60 7.11
CA LEU A 100 -12.04 -3.49 6.69
C LEU A 100 -12.51 -4.71 5.92
N ASP A 101 -11.64 -5.28 5.08
CA ASP A 101 -11.95 -6.43 4.22
C ASP A 101 -10.67 -7.13 3.76
N GLU A 102 -10.81 -8.38 3.30
CA GLU A 102 -9.73 -9.21 2.78
C GLU A 102 -10.15 -9.88 1.46
N ILE A 103 -9.36 -9.70 0.42
CA ILE A 103 -9.57 -10.34 -0.87
C ILE A 103 -8.47 -11.37 -1.09
N LYS A 104 -8.81 -12.65 -0.87
CA LYS A 104 -7.90 -13.76 -1.15
C LYS A 104 -7.85 -14.05 -2.65
N LEU A 105 -6.65 -14.09 -3.20
CA LEU A 105 -6.41 -14.42 -4.61
C LEU A 105 -6.07 -15.90 -4.80
N SER A 106 -6.42 -16.44 -5.96
CA SER A 106 -6.15 -17.84 -6.35
C SER A 106 -4.76 -18.04 -6.97
N VAL A 107 -3.86 -17.07 -6.80
CA VAL A 107 -2.48 -17.07 -7.29
C VAL A 107 -1.52 -16.96 -6.11
N PRO A 108 -0.29 -17.48 -6.20
CA PRO A 108 0.66 -17.39 -5.09
C PRO A 108 1.21 -15.97 -4.95
N ASN A 109 1.59 -15.60 -3.73
CA ASN A 109 2.57 -14.56 -3.48
C ASN A 109 3.95 -15.22 -3.43
N LYS A 110 4.67 -15.16 -4.56
CA LYS A 110 6.07 -15.60 -4.58
C LYS A 110 6.99 -14.45 -4.13
N ASP A 111 6.79 -13.27 -4.70
CA ASP A 111 7.55 -12.06 -4.39
C ASP A 111 6.74 -10.81 -4.81
N TRP A 112 5.61 -10.55 -4.13
CA TRP A 112 4.75 -9.41 -4.43
C TRP A 112 5.34 -8.12 -3.87
N GLU A 113 5.68 -7.18 -4.76
CA GLU A 113 6.40 -5.95 -4.37
C GLU A 113 5.60 -4.66 -4.61
N SER A 114 4.56 -4.70 -5.43
CA SER A 114 3.82 -3.49 -5.76
C SER A 114 2.40 -3.77 -6.21
N VAL A 115 1.54 -2.76 -6.05
CA VAL A 115 0.16 -2.78 -6.52
C VAL A 115 -0.19 -1.47 -7.22
N ALA A 116 -0.84 -1.58 -8.37
CA ALA A 116 -1.34 -0.44 -9.14
C ALA A 116 -2.85 -0.59 -9.43
N LYS A 117 -3.51 0.50 -9.82
CA LYS A 117 -4.93 0.53 -10.17
C LYS A 117 -5.17 1.36 -11.42
N ASP A 118 -6.01 0.87 -12.32
CA ASP A 118 -6.45 1.66 -13.47
C ASP A 118 -7.72 2.49 -13.18
N ASN A 119 -8.09 3.34 -14.15
CA ASN A 119 -9.28 4.18 -14.07
C ASN A 119 -10.61 3.39 -14.10
N SER A 120 -10.57 2.12 -14.49
CA SER A 120 -11.75 1.22 -14.46
C SER A 120 -11.84 0.42 -13.15
N GLY A 121 -10.92 0.63 -12.21
CA GLY A 121 -10.87 -0.07 -10.93
C GLY A 121 -10.27 -1.47 -11.00
N ASN A 122 -9.62 -1.86 -12.10
CA ASN A 122 -8.83 -3.09 -12.08
C ASN A 122 -7.54 -2.86 -11.29
N ILE A 123 -7.18 -3.86 -10.49
CA ILE A 123 -5.97 -3.90 -9.68
C ILE A 123 -4.93 -4.77 -10.38
N TYR A 124 -3.68 -4.34 -10.31
CA TYR A 124 -2.50 -5.00 -10.85
C TYR A 124 -1.56 -5.28 -9.69
N VAL A 125 -1.37 -6.56 -9.33
CA VAL A 125 -0.46 -7.00 -8.28
C VAL A 125 0.81 -7.54 -8.93
N CYS A 126 1.95 -6.96 -8.60
CA CYS A 126 3.24 -7.23 -9.25
C CYS A 126 4.03 -8.27 -8.46
N ASP A 127 4.06 -9.52 -8.94
CA ASP A 127 4.95 -10.58 -8.44
C ASP A 127 6.29 -10.48 -9.19
N THR A 128 7.07 -9.47 -8.78
CA THR A 128 8.21 -8.97 -9.54
C THR A 128 9.50 -8.84 -8.74
N GLY A 129 9.47 -9.12 -7.43
CA GLY A 129 10.67 -9.16 -6.61
C GLY A 129 11.71 -10.11 -7.19
N ASN A 130 12.94 -9.63 -7.28
CA ASN A 130 14.02 -10.24 -8.03
C ASN A 130 15.39 -9.71 -7.59
N ASN A 131 15.63 -9.68 -6.27
CA ASN A 131 16.88 -9.20 -5.64
C ASN A 131 18.16 -9.69 -6.34
N ASP A 132 18.21 -10.98 -6.69
CA ASP A 132 19.37 -11.58 -7.35
C ASP A 132 19.39 -11.37 -8.87
N ASN A 133 18.34 -10.79 -9.47
CA ASN A 133 18.16 -10.56 -10.89
C ASN A 133 18.16 -11.87 -11.73
N THR A 134 17.73 -12.98 -11.13
CA THR A 134 17.77 -14.33 -11.74
C THR A 134 16.42 -14.82 -12.27
N ARG A 135 15.31 -14.19 -11.88
CA ARG A 135 13.96 -14.65 -12.24
C ARG A 135 13.64 -14.48 -13.71
N ARG A 136 12.95 -15.48 -14.26
CA ARG A 136 12.47 -15.55 -15.67
C ARG A 136 10.95 -15.68 -15.77
N ASP A 137 10.27 -15.64 -14.64
CA ASP A 137 8.85 -15.91 -14.44
C ASP A 137 8.16 -14.71 -13.78
N LEU A 138 8.59 -13.49 -14.10
CA LEU A 138 7.97 -12.26 -13.61
C LEU A 138 6.55 -12.14 -14.17
N VAL A 139 5.60 -11.78 -13.31
CA VAL A 139 4.18 -11.72 -13.66
C VAL A 139 3.47 -10.60 -12.91
N ILE A 140 2.53 -9.96 -13.60
CA ILE A 140 1.58 -9.03 -13.00
C ILE A 140 0.20 -9.69 -13.04
N TYR A 141 -0.44 -9.83 -11.89
CA TYR A 141 -1.79 -10.36 -11.77
C TYR A 141 -2.80 -9.22 -11.88
N ARG A 142 -3.72 -9.33 -12.84
CA ARG A 142 -4.80 -8.37 -13.06
C ARG A 142 -6.11 -8.93 -12.55
N LEU A 143 -6.82 -8.19 -11.71
CA LEU A 143 -8.16 -8.57 -11.24
C LEU A 143 -9.06 -7.34 -11.06
N ASN A 144 -10.36 -7.58 -10.96
CA ASN A 144 -11.31 -6.57 -10.52
C ASN A 144 -11.81 -6.94 -9.10
N PRO A 145 -11.78 -6.03 -8.11
CA PRO A 145 -12.26 -6.33 -6.75
C PRO A 145 -13.71 -6.79 -6.67
N ALA A 146 -14.56 -6.41 -7.64
CA ALA A 146 -15.94 -6.90 -7.72
C ALA A 146 -16.05 -8.36 -8.20
N ASN A 147 -14.98 -8.91 -8.80
CA ASN A 147 -14.90 -10.29 -9.24
C ASN A 147 -13.49 -10.86 -9.05
N PRO A 148 -13.02 -10.99 -7.80
CA PRO A 148 -11.60 -11.20 -7.50
C PRO A 148 -11.10 -12.62 -7.85
N GLN A 149 -12.02 -13.54 -8.16
CA GLN A 149 -11.68 -14.91 -8.59
C GLN A 149 -11.28 -14.97 -10.07
N GLN A 150 -11.55 -13.92 -10.85
CA GLN A 150 -11.10 -13.80 -12.23
C GLN A 150 -9.77 -13.05 -12.29
N VAL A 151 -8.69 -13.81 -12.14
CA VAL A 151 -7.33 -13.28 -12.20
C VAL A 151 -6.71 -13.56 -13.57
N GLY A 152 -6.33 -12.50 -14.29
CA GLY A 152 -5.52 -12.57 -15.49
C GLY A 152 -4.03 -12.46 -15.16
N SER A 153 -3.17 -13.05 -16.00
CA SER A 153 -1.72 -12.98 -15.84
C SER A 153 -1.06 -12.26 -17.01
N ILE A 154 -0.25 -11.25 -16.69
CA ILE A 154 0.57 -10.49 -17.62
C ILE A 154 2.01 -10.94 -17.35
N ASN A 155 2.44 -11.96 -18.08
CA ASN A 155 3.80 -12.47 -17.98
C ASN A 155 4.70 -11.58 -18.82
N PHE A 156 5.89 -11.24 -18.33
CA PHE A 156 6.81 -10.42 -19.11
C PHE A 156 8.27 -10.79 -18.88
N ALA A 157 9.10 -10.37 -19.83
CA ALA A 157 10.54 -10.31 -19.69
C ALA A 157 11.01 -8.91 -20.11
N TYR A 158 12.08 -8.41 -19.49
CA TYR A 158 12.71 -7.16 -19.92
C TYR A 158 13.36 -7.34 -21.29
N ALA A 159 13.20 -6.36 -22.18
CA ALA A 159 13.73 -6.41 -23.54
C ALA A 159 15.25 -6.60 -23.59
N ASP A 160 15.96 -6.06 -22.61
CA ASP A 160 17.41 -5.91 -22.54
C ASP A 160 18.11 -6.80 -21.48
N GLN A 161 17.36 -7.54 -20.66
CA GLN A 161 17.95 -8.55 -19.77
C GLN A 161 18.34 -9.82 -20.55
N LYS A 162 19.61 -9.96 -20.91
CA LYS A 162 20.11 -11.12 -21.67
C LYS A 162 20.61 -12.27 -20.79
N GLU A 163 21.00 -11.96 -19.56
CA GLU A 163 21.59 -12.89 -18.59
C GLU A 163 20.77 -12.90 -17.28
N PHE A 164 20.78 -14.04 -16.60
CA PHE A 164 19.99 -14.28 -15.38
C PHE A 164 20.86 -15.05 -14.36
N PRO A 165 21.65 -14.35 -13.54
CA PRO A 165 21.72 -12.90 -13.42
C PRO A 165 22.68 -12.27 -14.43
N PRO A 166 22.50 -10.99 -14.78
CA PRO A 166 23.54 -10.25 -15.47
C PRO A 166 24.76 -10.05 -14.57
N SER A 167 25.84 -9.56 -15.17
CA SER A 167 27.04 -9.16 -14.44
C SER A 167 26.69 -8.19 -13.28
N LYS A 168 27.45 -8.23 -12.18
CA LYS A 168 27.13 -7.46 -10.96
C LYS A 168 26.90 -5.96 -11.21
N LYS A 169 27.62 -5.37 -12.18
CA LYS A 169 27.51 -3.94 -12.53
C LYS A 169 26.25 -3.57 -13.33
N ASP A 170 25.55 -4.57 -13.85
CA ASP A 170 24.39 -4.44 -14.74
C ASP A 170 23.09 -4.98 -14.10
N ARG A 171 23.09 -5.25 -12.78
CA ARG A 171 21.93 -5.75 -12.03
C ARG A 171 20.93 -4.63 -11.71
N ASN A 172 20.05 -4.34 -12.67
CA ASN A 172 18.99 -3.34 -12.53
C ASN A 172 17.66 -3.83 -13.16
N PHE A 173 17.23 -5.02 -12.74
CA PHE A 173 16.04 -5.74 -13.21
C PHE A 173 15.17 -6.26 -12.05
N ASP A 174 15.32 -5.66 -10.88
CA ASP A 174 14.53 -5.94 -9.69
C ASP A 174 13.42 -4.91 -9.57
N CYS A 175 12.16 -5.28 -9.89
CA CYS A 175 11.05 -4.34 -9.96
C CYS A 175 10.25 -4.34 -8.67
N GLU A 176 10.19 -3.15 -8.08
CA GLU A 176 9.84 -2.92 -6.68
C GLU A 176 8.81 -1.79 -6.54
N ALA A 177 8.43 -1.18 -7.66
CA ALA A 177 7.39 -0.18 -7.72
C ALA A 177 6.73 -0.20 -9.09
N SER A 178 5.44 0.13 -9.12
CA SER A 178 4.67 0.13 -10.35
C SER A 178 3.54 1.15 -10.33
N LEU A 179 3.15 1.61 -11.52
CA LEU A 179 1.93 2.40 -11.69
C LEU A 179 1.26 2.06 -13.02
N TRP A 180 -0.06 2.29 -13.10
CA TRP A 180 -0.79 2.19 -14.36
C TRP A 180 -0.97 3.59 -14.97
N HIS A 181 -0.77 3.70 -16.28
CA HIS A 181 -1.11 4.89 -17.05
C HIS A 181 -1.37 4.53 -18.51
N ASP A 182 -2.49 5.00 -19.05
CA ASP A 182 -2.85 4.92 -20.48
C ASP A 182 -2.67 3.51 -21.11
N GLY A 183 -3.25 2.50 -20.47
CA GLY A 183 -3.23 1.11 -20.96
C GLY A 183 -1.90 0.37 -20.77
N LYS A 184 -0.97 0.95 -19.98
CA LYS A 184 0.32 0.34 -19.68
C LYS A 184 0.59 0.32 -18.19
N ILE A 185 1.36 -0.69 -17.78
CA ILE A 185 2.02 -0.73 -16.47
C ILE A 185 3.45 -0.24 -16.65
N TYR A 186 3.82 0.73 -15.84
CA TYR A 186 5.18 1.24 -15.72
C TYR A 186 5.82 0.59 -14.50
N LEU A 187 7.01 0.03 -14.69
CA LEU A 187 7.75 -0.77 -13.72
C LEU A 187 9.05 -0.05 -13.39
N PHE A 188 9.31 0.19 -12.12
CA PHE A 188 10.48 0.92 -11.63
C PHE A 188 11.36 -0.04 -10.84
N THR A 189 12.65 -0.06 -11.18
CA THR A 189 13.58 -1.02 -10.59
C THR A 189 14.40 -0.45 -9.43
N LYS A 190 14.76 -1.31 -8.47
CA LYS A 190 15.90 -1.10 -7.58
C LYS A 190 17.19 -1.42 -8.33
N ASP A 191 18.11 -0.46 -8.36
CA ASP A 191 19.46 -0.64 -8.89
C ASP A 191 20.33 -1.41 -7.89
N ARG A 192 20.27 -2.75 -7.99
CA ARG A 192 21.07 -3.70 -7.21
C ARG A 192 22.55 -3.72 -7.59
N ALA A 193 22.98 -2.87 -8.53
CA ALA A 193 24.37 -2.69 -8.89
C ALA A 193 24.97 -1.47 -8.20
N GLN A 194 24.56 -0.28 -8.61
CA GLN A 194 25.22 0.96 -8.23
C GLN A 194 24.37 1.80 -7.26
N GLN A 195 23.09 1.48 -7.09
CA GLN A 195 22.13 2.19 -6.24
C GLN A 195 21.97 3.67 -6.59
N ARG A 196 22.10 4.03 -7.87
CA ARG A 196 22.04 5.43 -8.35
C ARG A 196 20.87 5.71 -9.26
N THR A 197 20.26 4.66 -9.80
CA THR A 197 19.25 4.78 -10.84
C THR A 197 18.02 3.94 -10.52
N SER A 198 16.92 4.26 -11.18
CA SER A 198 15.80 3.35 -11.35
C SER A 198 15.48 3.29 -12.83
N ASN A 199 15.61 2.09 -13.42
CA ASN A 199 15.17 1.90 -14.79
C ASN A 199 13.65 1.81 -14.80
N VAL A 200 13.05 2.44 -15.80
CA VAL A 200 11.60 2.48 -15.96
C VAL A 200 11.26 1.74 -17.23
N TYR A 201 10.48 0.67 -17.09
CA TYR A 201 9.99 -0.12 -18.20
C TYR A 201 8.49 0.06 -18.36
N ALA A 202 7.99 -0.09 -19.58
CA ALA A 202 6.56 -0.11 -19.87
C ALA A 202 6.15 -1.45 -20.48
N VAL A 203 5.03 -1.99 -20.01
CA VAL A 203 4.43 -3.24 -20.51
C VAL A 203 2.92 -3.05 -20.69
N SER A 204 2.31 -3.80 -21.61
CA SER A 204 0.85 -3.84 -21.80
C SER A 204 0.13 -4.27 -20.52
N ASP A 205 -1.01 -3.66 -20.24
CA ASP A 205 -1.90 -4.03 -19.11
C ASP A 205 -2.83 -5.24 -19.41
N GLN A 206 -2.80 -5.75 -20.65
CA GLN A 206 -3.62 -6.90 -21.06
C GLN A 206 -2.96 -8.25 -20.69
N PRO A 207 -3.73 -9.25 -20.20
CA PRO A 207 -3.22 -10.59 -19.95
C PRO A 207 -2.54 -11.21 -21.19
N GLY A 208 -1.46 -11.97 -20.97
CA GLY A 208 -0.67 -12.56 -22.06
C GLY A 208 0.81 -12.66 -21.73
N ARG A 209 1.63 -12.88 -22.76
CA ARG A 209 3.09 -12.79 -22.68
C ARG A 209 3.56 -11.56 -23.42
N HIS A 210 4.37 -10.74 -22.75
CA HIS A 210 4.81 -9.45 -23.26
C HIS A 210 6.31 -9.27 -23.08
N THR A 211 6.83 -8.20 -23.67
CA THR A 211 8.20 -7.73 -23.46
C THR A 211 8.12 -6.31 -22.91
N ALA A 212 8.66 -6.10 -21.71
CA ALA A 212 8.74 -4.79 -21.09
C ALA A 212 9.85 -3.97 -21.74
N GLN A 213 9.51 -2.79 -22.25
CA GLN A 213 10.43 -1.91 -22.98
C GLN A 213 11.00 -0.85 -22.05
N LEU A 214 12.32 -0.64 -22.05
CA LEU A 214 12.96 0.44 -21.31
C LEU A 214 12.54 1.78 -21.91
N VAL A 215 11.92 2.65 -21.10
CA VAL A 215 11.42 3.97 -21.54
C VAL A 215 12.16 5.13 -20.88
N ALA A 216 12.75 4.93 -19.71
CA ALA A 216 13.56 5.92 -19.02
C ALA A 216 14.55 5.26 -18.04
N SER A 217 15.55 6.03 -17.60
CA SER A 217 16.40 5.70 -16.46
C SER A 217 16.50 6.94 -15.59
N MET A 218 15.90 6.88 -14.40
CA MET A 218 15.78 8.03 -13.50
C MET A 218 16.96 8.05 -12.53
N SER A 219 17.57 9.22 -12.33
CA SER A 219 18.63 9.42 -11.35
C SER A 219 18.07 9.53 -9.93
N ILE A 220 17.69 8.40 -9.35
CA ILE A 220 17.15 8.29 -8.00
C ILE A 220 18.13 7.47 -7.16
N PRO A 221 18.89 8.11 -6.25
CA PRO A 221 19.68 7.38 -5.27
C PRO A 221 18.74 6.78 -4.22
N GLY A 222 18.93 5.52 -3.81
CA GLY A 222 18.29 5.01 -2.60
C GLY A 222 17.17 3.99 -2.76
N GLU A 223 17.24 3.12 -3.78
CA GLU A 223 16.40 1.92 -3.91
C GLU A 223 14.89 2.22 -3.86
N VAL A 224 14.29 2.44 -5.03
CA VAL A 224 12.85 2.73 -5.16
C VAL A 224 12.00 1.62 -4.52
N THR A 225 10.99 1.99 -3.73
CA THR A 225 10.12 1.04 -3.01
C THR A 225 8.62 1.18 -3.33
N ASP A 226 8.18 2.33 -3.84
CA ASP A 226 6.83 2.44 -4.42
C ASP A 226 6.75 3.66 -5.37
N ALA A 227 5.72 3.69 -6.22
CA ALA A 227 5.46 4.80 -7.12
C ALA A 227 3.95 5.04 -7.30
N ASN A 228 3.55 6.31 -7.40
CA ASN A 228 2.15 6.65 -7.67
C ASN A 228 2.03 7.88 -8.55
N LEU A 229 1.01 7.88 -9.42
CA LEU A 229 0.68 9.00 -10.28
C LEU A 229 -0.60 9.67 -9.76
N SER A 230 -0.62 11.00 -9.72
CA SER A 230 -1.80 11.75 -9.32
C SER A 230 -2.96 11.49 -10.29
N PRO A 231 -4.22 11.60 -9.85
CA PRO A 231 -5.38 11.32 -10.71
C PRO A 231 -5.45 12.17 -11.99
N ASP A 232 -4.87 13.37 -11.97
CA ASP A 232 -4.78 14.27 -13.14
C ASP A 232 -3.57 13.98 -14.05
N GLY A 233 -2.69 13.05 -13.67
CA GLY A 233 -1.50 12.68 -14.44
C GLY A 233 -0.36 13.69 -14.40
N HIS A 234 -0.44 14.72 -13.53
CA HIS A 234 0.50 15.84 -13.52
C HIS A 234 1.55 15.81 -12.41
N SER A 235 1.42 14.89 -11.45
CA SER A 235 2.37 14.71 -10.35
C SER A 235 2.70 13.24 -10.18
N LEU A 236 3.98 12.92 -10.14
CA LEU A 236 4.49 11.58 -9.89
C LEU A 236 5.26 11.61 -8.56
N VAL A 237 5.00 10.61 -7.72
CA VAL A 237 5.78 10.37 -6.51
C VAL A 237 6.48 9.02 -6.62
N LEU A 238 7.74 8.97 -6.21
CA LEU A 238 8.43 7.73 -5.90
C LEU A 238 8.91 7.78 -4.45
N LEU A 239 8.79 6.65 -3.76
CA LEU A 239 9.48 6.42 -2.50
C LEU A 239 10.84 5.78 -2.77
N GLY A 240 11.80 6.13 -1.91
CA GLY A 240 13.02 5.35 -1.69
C GLY A 240 13.23 5.22 -0.19
N ARG A 241 14.28 4.51 0.23
CA ARG A 241 14.55 4.30 1.64
C ARG A 241 14.77 5.63 2.37
N GLU A 242 13.89 5.95 3.31
CA GLU A 242 13.85 7.21 4.07
C GLU A 242 13.75 8.48 3.19
N GLU A 243 13.25 8.38 1.96
CA GLU A 243 13.18 9.50 1.02
C GLU A 243 11.95 9.46 0.13
N MET A 244 11.56 10.62 -0.37
CA MET A 244 10.47 10.77 -1.32
C MET A 244 10.87 11.73 -2.44
N PHE A 245 10.55 11.38 -3.67
CA PHE A 245 10.90 12.11 -4.88
C PHE A 245 9.62 12.55 -5.57
N LEU A 246 9.37 13.85 -5.63
CA LEU A 246 8.19 14.45 -6.23
C LEU A 246 8.54 15.07 -7.58
N TYR A 247 7.79 14.71 -8.61
CA TYR A 247 7.93 15.21 -9.96
C TYR A 247 6.64 15.92 -10.36
N LYS A 248 6.78 17.02 -11.11
CA LYS A 248 5.66 17.74 -11.72
C LYS A 248 5.89 17.88 -13.21
N GLY A 249 4.84 17.69 -13.99
CA GLY A 249 4.91 17.84 -15.44
C GLY A 249 3.56 17.73 -16.12
N ASN A 250 3.53 18.05 -17.41
CA ASN A 250 2.30 17.98 -18.22
C ASN A 250 2.00 16.57 -18.75
N SER A 251 2.90 15.61 -18.52
CA SER A 251 2.76 14.21 -18.90
C SER A 251 3.70 13.34 -18.08
N LEU A 252 3.40 12.04 -17.98
CA LEU A 252 4.28 11.06 -17.35
C LEU A 252 5.68 11.06 -18.02
N GLU A 253 5.73 11.09 -19.35
CA GLU A 253 6.99 11.11 -20.09
C GLU A 253 7.88 12.31 -19.71
N ALA A 254 7.29 13.51 -19.56
CA ALA A 254 8.02 14.69 -19.14
C ALA A 254 8.57 14.53 -17.71
N MET A 255 7.78 13.97 -16.79
CA MET A 255 8.19 13.73 -15.40
C MET A 255 9.31 12.69 -15.28
N LEU A 256 9.27 11.62 -16.06
CA LEU A 256 10.32 10.59 -16.08
C LEU A 256 11.69 11.13 -16.53
N LYS A 257 11.72 12.30 -17.18
CA LYS A 257 12.92 12.97 -17.69
C LYS A 257 13.33 14.20 -16.86
N SER A 258 12.54 14.60 -15.87
CA SER A 258 12.81 15.80 -15.06
C SER A 258 13.57 15.46 -13.77
N ALA A 259 14.12 16.48 -13.11
CA ALA A 259 14.67 16.32 -11.77
C ALA A 259 13.53 16.36 -10.72
N PRO A 260 13.60 15.55 -9.65
CA PRO A 260 12.63 15.60 -8.57
C PRO A 260 12.87 16.78 -7.62
N ASN A 261 11.80 17.18 -6.94
CA ASN A 261 11.91 17.74 -5.60
C ASN A 261 12.06 16.59 -4.60
N ARG A 262 13.22 16.49 -3.95
CA ARG A 262 13.55 15.43 -2.99
C ARG A 262 13.20 15.88 -1.57
N VAL A 263 12.47 15.03 -0.85
CA VAL A 263 12.10 15.22 0.55
C VAL A 263 12.72 14.08 1.36
N ALA A 264 13.57 14.42 2.32
CA ALA A 264 14.11 13.44 3.26
C ALA A 264 13.04 13.08 4.31
N LEU A 265 12.96 11.79 4.64
CA LEU A 265 12.05 11.19 5.61
C LEU A 265 12.84 10.46 6.74
N PRO A 266 13.79 11.11 7.41
CA PRO A 266 14.65 10.46 8.40
C PRO A 266 13.83 9.83 9.53
N GLY A 267 14.07 8.56 9.83
CA GLY A 267 13.38 7.84 10.90
C GLY A 267 11.91 7.54 10.61
N ALA A 268 11.43 7.73 9.38
CA ALA A 268 10.13 7.21 8.95
C ALA A 268 10.11 5.68 8.86
N GLY A 269 11.29 5.05 8.78
CA GLY A 269 11.43 3.61 8.58
C GLY A 269 11.53 3.24 7.11
N GLN A 270 11.28 1.97 6.81
CA GLN A 270 11.30 1.46 5.44
C GLN A 270 9.92 1.72 4.82
N THR A 271 9.80 2.82 4.10
CA THR A 271 8.57 3.23 3.41
C THR A 271 8.36 2.37 2.18
N GLU A 272 7.21 1.72 2.07
CA GLU A 272 6.94 0.66 1.07
C GLU A 272 5.62 0.87 0.31
N GLY A 273 4.85 1.93 0.63
CA GLY A 273 3.63 2.23 -0.09
C GLY A 273 3.31 3.71 -0.11
N VAL A 274 2.87 4.26 -1.24
CA VAL A 274 2.45 5.66 -1.38
C VAL A 274 1.24 5.82 -2.27
N VAL A 275 0.29 6.66 -1.86
CA VAL A 275 -0.86 7.00 -2.68
C VAL A 275 -1.32 8.44 -2.47
N PHE A 276 -1.75 9.10 -3.55
CA PHE A 276 -2.41 10.41 -3.47
C PHE A 276 -3.77 10.34 -2.77
N TYR A 277 -3.99 11.24 -1.83
CA TYR A 277 -5.23 11.41 -1.06
C TYR A 277 -5.54 12.91 -0.88
N GLY A 278 -6.36 13.46 -1.77
CA GLY A 278 -6.63 14.90 -1.82
C GLY A 278 -5.34 15.70 -2.10
N ASN A 279 -5.05 16.70 -1.26
CA ASN A 279 -3.79 17.46 -1.32
C ASN A 279 -2.69 16.86 -0.41
N SER A 280 -2.72 15.54 -0.21
CA SER A 280 -1.78 14.82 0.64
C SER A 280 -1.39 13.50 -0.01
N LEU A 281 -0.35 12.90 0.54
CA LEU A 281 0.04 11.52 0.28
C LEU A 281 -0.21 10.70 1.55
N ILE A 282 -0.66 9.46 1.39
CA ILE A 282 -0.60 8.46 2.45
C ILE A 282 0.59 7.58 2.16
N ILE A 283 1.41 7.34 3.20
CA ILE A 283 2.63 6.54 3.12
C ILE A 283 2.54 5.40 4.12
N SER A 284 2.76 4.16 3.69
CA SER A 284 2.92 3.00 4.56
C SER A 284 4.39 2.60 4.69
N THR A 285 4.69 1.88 5.76
CA THR A 285 5.99 1.26 5.98
C THR A 285 5.85 -0.24 6.17
N GLU A 286 6.93 -0.98 5.91
CA GLU A 286 7.00 -2.42 6.15
C GLU A 286 6.67 -2.77 7.62
N GLN A 287 7.12 -1.92 8.56
CA GLN A 287 6.83 -2.06 10.00
C GLN A 287 5.38 -1.70 10.37
N GLY A 288 4.58 -1.28 9.40
CA GLY A 288 3.15 -1.00 9.54
C GLY A 288 2.84 0.37 10.13
N ALA A 289 3.70 1.38 10.00
CA ALA A 289 3.31 2.76 10.29
C ALA A 289 2.55 3.35 9.09
N LEU A 290 1.54 4.19 9.36
CA LEU A 290 0.87 5.00 8.34
C LEU A 290 1.13 6.47 8.61
N TYR A 291 1.63 7.16 7.59
CA TYR A 291 1.84 8.61 7.60
C TYR A 291 0.93 9.30 6.59
N GLN A 292 0.58 10.53 6.88
CA GLN A 292 0.05 11.48 5.92
C GLN A 292 1.08 12.59 5.72
N TYR A 293 1.44 12.86 4.47
CA TYR A 293 2.28 13.97 4.07
C TYR A 293 1.44 15.02 3.33
N THR A 294 1.36 16.24 3.85
CA THR A 294 0.65 17.34 3.17
C THR A 294 1.56 18.01 2.16
N LEU A 295 1.17 17.99 0.88
CA LEU A 295 1.93 18.64 -0.19
C LEU A 295 2.00 20.15 0.06
N GLN A 296 3.21 20.70 0.01
CA GLN A 296 3.43 22.14 0.15
C GLN A 296 3.12 22.86 -1.18
N PRO A 297 2.73 24.15 -1.18
CA PRO A 297 2.32 24.87 -2.39
C PRO A 297 3.34 24.86 -3.55
N ASN A 298 4.62 24.70 -3.24
CA ASN A 298 5.72 24.68 -4.22
C ASN A 298 6.22 23.26 -4.56
N GLN A 299 5.54 22.23 -4.06
CA GLN A 299 5.83 20.82 -4.31
C GLN A 299 4.85 20.25 -5.28
#